data_AF-A0A558GA75-F1
#
_entry.id   AF-A0A558GA75-F1
#
_cell.length_a   1.000
_cell.length_b   1.000
_cell.length_c   1.000
_cell.angle_alpha   90.00
_cell.angle_beta   90.00
_cell.angle_gamma   90.00
#
_symmetry.space_group_name_H-M   'P 1'
#
loop_
_entity.id
_entity.type
_entity.pdbx_description
1 polymer ?
#
loop_
_entity_poly.entity_id
_entity_poly.type
_entity_poly.pdbx_seq_one_letter_code
_entity_poly.pdbx_strand_id
1 'polypeptide(L)'
;MSDEMTLSQYLTNLIVDNPISALNLVLLCITIVLSVSSYSSQARMSVRESIEQLDDLEINHSTKIKPALHDFDFGILNPRSTVQFRILGAAQNPSTASQYVTSNSLFHDSRNSEMESFLEQRDLVSKAEFNEPEVIVKIPSRNAVEVKQATEEIMLQIRDLQSAVTAGEIDELLGSNTTSN
;
A
#
# COMPACT_ATOMS: atom_id res chain seq x y z
N MET A 1 10.39 33.56 -41.67
CA MET A 1 10.15 33.72 -40.24
C MET A 1 8.70 33.37 -40.00
N SER A 2 8.43 32.17 -39.51
CA SER A 2 7.11 31.80 -38.98
C SER A 2 7.03 32.36 -37.56
N ASP A 3 6.12 33.30 -37.32
CA ASP A 3 5.80 33.71 -35.95
C ASP A 3 5.21 32.49 -35.23
N GLU A 4 5.95 31.99 -34.24
CA GLU A 4 5.43 30.98 -33.33
C GLU A 4 4.32 31.62 -32.49
N MET A 5 3.08 31.26 -32.82
CA MET A 5 1.93 31.73 -32.07
C MET A 5 1.96 31.08 -30.67
N THR A 6 1.99 31.90 -29.63
CA THR A 6 2.06 31.42 -28.25
C THR A 6 0.75 30.73 -27.84
N LEU A 7 0.81 29.76 -26.92
CA LEU A 7 -0.38 29.08 -26.38
C LEU A 7 -1.43 30.07 -25.87
N SER A 8 -0.97 31.16 -25.24
CA SER A 8 -1.84 32.24 -24.76
C SER A 8 -2.62 32.90 -25.89
N GLN A 9 -1.97 33.23 -27.00
CA GLN A 9 -2.64 33.86 -28.15
C GLN A 9 -3.64 32.90 -28.81
N TYR A 10 -3.33 31.61 -28.87
CA TYR A 10 -4.27 30.60 -29.37
C TYR A 10 -5.53 30.50 -28.51
N LEU A 11 -5.39 30.48 -27.18
CA LEU A 11 -6.52 30.43 -26.26
C LEU A 11 -7.37 31.70 -26.32
N THR A 12 -6.75 32.87 -26.43
CA THR A 12 -7.48 34.14 -26.56
C THR A 12 -8.28 34.18 -27.86
N ASN A 13 -7.68 33.81 -28.99
CA ASN A 13 -8.38 33.77 -30.28
C ASN A 13 -9.51 32.72 -30.27
N LEU A 14 -9.30 31.55 -29.65
CA LEU A 14 -10.34 30.53 -29.52
C LEU A 14 -11.56 31.03 -28.72
N ILE A 15 -11.34 31.79 -27.64
CA ILE A 15 -12.40 32.34 -26.79
C ILE A 15 -13.16 33.46 -27.51
N VAL A 16 -12.44 34.35 -28.19
CA VAL A 16 -13.03 35.54 -28.83
C VAL A 16 -13.74 35.15 -30.14
N ASP A 17 -13.11 34.33 -30.96
CA ASP A 17 -13.60 34.04 -32.32
C ASP A 17 -14.62 32.89 -32.35
N ASN A 18 -14.55 31.96 -31.39
CA ASN A 18 -15.43 30.78 -31.34
C ASN A 18 -15.79 30.38 -29.89
N PRO A 19 -16.66 31.17 -29.21
CA PRO A 19 -17.00 30.95 -27.80
C PRO A 19 -17.65 29.59 -27.55
N ILE A 20 -18.36 29.03 -28.54
CA ILE A 20 -18.95 27.68 -28.47
C ILE A 20 -17.85 26.62 -28.42
N SER A 21 -16.81 26.74 -29.25
CA SER A 21 -15.68 25.82 -29.25
C SER A 21 -14.88 25.92 -27.95
N ALA A 22 -14.69 27.13 -27.42
CA ALA A 22 -14.07 27.34 -26.12
C ALA A 22 -14.88 26.68 -24.98
N LEU A 23 -16.21 26.83 -24.98
CA LEU A 23 -17.10 26.17 -24.02
C LEU A 23 -17.00 24.64 -24.11
N ASN A 24 -17.00 24.08 -25.32
CA ASN A 24 -16.86 22.64 -25.53
C ASN A 24 -15.51 22.12 -25.02
N LEU A 25 -14.42 22.88 -25.22
CA LEU A 25 -13.11 22.53 -24.68
C LEU A 25 -13.12 22.51 -23.15
N VAL A 26 -13.72 23.51 -22.52
CA VAL A 26 -13.87 23.56 -21.05
C VAL A 26 -14.69 22.37 -20.54
N LEU A 27 -15.83 22.07 -21.18
CA LEU A 27 -16.65 20.92 -20.84
C LEU A 27 -15.86 19.60 -20.97
N LEU A 28 -15.09 19.45 -22.05
CA LEU A 28 -14.23 18.29 -22.26
C LEU A 28 -13.20 18.15 -21.15
N CYS A 29 -12.51 19.23 -20.75
CA CYS A 29 -11.57 19.21 -19.65
C CYS A 29 -12.24 18.78 -18.34
N ILE A 30 -13.44 19.30 -18.04
CA ILE A 30 -14.21 18.92 -16.86
C ILE A 30 -14.57 17.43 -16.91
N THR A 31 -15.03 16.93 -18.07
CA THR A 31 -15.36 15.50 -18.25
C THR A 31 -14.13 14.61 -18.03
N ILE A 32 -12.96 15.00 -18.54
CA ILE A 32 -11.70 14.26 -18.33
C ILE A 32 -11.36 14.21 -16.84
N VAL A 33 -11.42 15.34 -16.13
CA VAL A 33 -11.12 15.40 -14.69
C VAL A 33 -12.09 14.52 -13.89
N LEU A 34 -13.38 14.58 -14.19
CA LEU A 34 -14.39 13.74 -13.53
C LEU A 34 -14.17 12.25 -13.82
N SER A 35 -13.81 11.90 -15.06
CA SER A 35 -13.54 10.52 -15.45
C SER A 35 -12.33 9.95 -14.69
N VAL A 36 -11.23 10.70 -14.62
CA VAL A 36 -10.02 10.29 -13.87
C VAL A 36 -10.32 10.15 -12.38
N SER A 37 -11.04 11.12 -11.79
CA SER A 37 -11.43 11.07 -10.38
C SER A 37 -12.33 9.87 -10.06
N SER A 38 -13.33 9.61 -10.90
CA SER A 38 -14.22 8.46 -10.75
C SER A 38 -13.46 7.13 -10.84
N TYR A 39 -12.59 6.99 -11.85
CA TYR A 39 -11.80 5.78 -12.03
C TYR A 39 -10.83 5.56 -10.86
N SER A 40 -10.18 6.61 -10.36
CA SER A 40 -9.33 6.54 -9.17
C SER A 40 -10.09 6.06 -7.93
N SER A 41 -11.32 6.53 -7.73
CA SER A 41 -12.18 6.10 -6.62
C SER A 41 -12.57 4.63 -6.73
N GLN A 42 -12.92 4.18 -7.94
CA GLN A 42 -13.26 2.78 -8.21
C GLN A 42 -12.06 1.85 -7.98
N ALA A 43 -10.87 2.22 -8.46
CA ALA A 43 -9.65 1.44 -8.25
C ALA A 43 -9.32 1.32 -6.76
N ARG A 44 -9.37 2.43 -6.01
CA ARG A 44 -9.17 2.42 -4.55
C ARG A 44 -10.16 1.50 -3.84
N MET A 45 -11.44 1.55 -4.20
CA MET A 45 -12.48 0.72 -3.60
C MET A 45 -12.23 -0.76 -3.88
N SER A 46 -11.90 -1.11 -5.12
CA SER A 46 -11.60 -2.49 -5.51
C SER A 46 -10.38 -3.05 -4.76
N VAL A 47 -9.31 -2.27 -4.63
CA VAL A 47 -8.14 -2.66 -3.83
C VAL A 47 -8.53 -2.85 -2.37
N ARG A 48 -9.26 -1.89 -1.78
CA ARG A 48 -9.72 -1.97 -0.40
C ARG A 48 -10.54 -3.24 -0.14
N GLU A 49 -11.54 -3.49 -0.97
CA GLU A 49 -12.40 -4.67 -0.85
C GLU A 49 -11.59 -5.96 -0.98
N SER A 50 -10.63 -6.02 -1.91
CA SER A 50 -9.79 -7.20 -2.10
C SER A 50 -8.91 -7.52 -0.87
N ILE A 51 -8.45 -6.49 -0.15
CA ILE A 51 -7.69 -6.63 1.09
C ILE A 51 -8.62 -7.01 2.24
N GLU A 52 -9.80 -6.38 2.35
CA GLU A 52 -10.78 -6.69 3.40
C GLU A 52 -11.37 -8.11 3.29
N GLN A 53 -11.30 -8.73 2.10
CA GLN A 53 -11.65 -10.13 1.87
C GLN A 53 -10.56 -11.13 2.32
N LEU A 54 -9.36 -10.66 2.69
CA LEU A 54 -8.33 -11.55 3.25
C LEU A 54 -8.68 -11.91 4.69
N ASP A 55 -8.58 -13.19 5.02
CA ASP A 55 -8.77 -13.66 6.38
C ASP A 55 -7.62 -13.18 7.29
N ASP A 56 -7.95 -12.86 8.54
CA ASP A 56 -6.94 -12.55 9.55
C ASP A 56 -6.01 -13.76 9.73
N LEU A 57 -4.68 -13.56 9.65
CA LEU A 57 -3.72 -14.64 9.82
C LEU A 57 -3.34 -14.78 11.29
N GLU A 58 -3.62 -15.94 11.89
CA GLU A 58 -3.27 -16.22 13.29
C GLU A 58 -1.81 -16.66 13.42
N ILE A 59 -1.08 -16.05 14.36
CA ILE A 59 0.25 -16.44 14.80
C ILE A 59 0.13 -16.99 16.23
N ASN A 60 0.62 -18.22 16.46
CA ASN A 60 0.78 -18.84 17.79
C ASN A 60 -0.46 -18.80 18.70
N HIS A 61 -1.68 -18.86 18.14
CA HIS A 61 -2.98 -18.85 18.84
C HIS A 61 -3.27 -17.61 19.71
N SER A 62 -2.37 -16.64 19.77
CA SER A 62 -2.47 -15.46 20.64
C SER A 62 -2.31 -14.15 19.91
N THR A 63 -2.07 -14.16 18.60
CA THR A 63 -1.81 -12.95 17.81
C THR A 63 -2.45 -13.09 16.44
N LYS A 64 -2.95 -12.00 15.88
CA LYS A 64 -3.58 -11.94 14.56
C LYS A 64 -2.95 -10.83 13.73
N ILE A 65 -2.64 -11.11 12.46
CA ILE A 65 -2.23 -10.12 11.48
C ILE A 65 -3.47 -9.71 10.69
N LYS A 66 -3.79 -8.42 10.73
CA LYS A 66 -4.89 -7.84 9.98
C LYS A 66 -4.38 -6.83 8.95
N PRO A 67 -4.52 -7.07 7.64
CA PRO A 67 -4.17 -6.09 6.63
C PRO A 67 -5.29 -5.05 6.47
N ALA A 68 -4.91 -3.83 6.13
CA ALA A 68 -5.84 -2.76 5.78
C ALA A 68 -5.19 -1.85 4.74
N LEU A 69 -5.98 -1.32 3.81
CA LEU A 69 -5.50 -0.27 2.91
C LEU A 69 -5.29 1.03 3.71
N HIS A 70 -4.04 1.48 3.79
CA HIS A 70 -3.66 2.70 4.48
C HIS A 70 -3.77 3.92 3.57
N ASP A 71 -3.12 3.84 2.41
CA ASP A 71 -3.13 4.90 1.41
C ASP A 71 -3.16 4.32 -0.01
N PHE A 72 -3.67 5.10 -0.95
CA PHE A 72 -3.76 4.73 -2.35
C PHE A 72 -3.41 5.93 -3.21
N ASP A 73 -2.21 5.89 -3.79
CA ASP A 73 -1.78 6.86 -4.78
C ASP A 73 -2.09 6.31 -6.17
N PHE A 74 -3.07 6.93 -6.82
CA PHE A 74 -3.42 6.55 -8.17
C PHE A 74 -2.31 6.85 -9.18
N GLY A 75 -1.44 7.83 -8.90
CA GLY A 75 -0.25 8.24 -9.65
C GLY A 75 -0.25 7.94 -11.15
N ILE A 76 -0.36 8.95 -12.02
CA ILE A 76 -0.41 8.74 -13.49
C ILE A 76 0.78 7.92 -14.00
N LEU A 77 1.97 8.11 -13.42
CA LEU A 77 3.21 7.44 -13.81
C LEU A 77 3.65 6.34 -12.84
N ASN A 78 3.35 6.48 -11.55
CA ASN A 78 3.83 5.59 -10.50
C ASN A 78 2.70 5.28 -9.51
N PRO A 79 1.71 4.46 -9.90
CA PRO A 79 0.62 4.07 -9.02
C PRO A 79 1.15 3.23 -7.86
N ARG A 80 0.63 3.46 -6.65
CA ARG A 80 1.05 2.76 -5.43
C ARG A 80 -0.12 2.52 -4.50
N SER A 81 -0.15 1.33 -3.91
CA SER A 81 -1.05 0.99 -2.81
C SER A 81 -0.22 0.78 -1.55
N THR A 82 -0.53 1.52 -0.50
CA THR A 82 0.13 1.37 0.80
C THR A 82 -0.78 0.54 1.69
N VAL A 83 -0.30 -0.64 2.07
CA VAL A 83 -1.02 -1.56 2.96
C VAL A 83 -0.39 -1.51 4.33
N GLN A 84 -1.24 -1.39 5.35
CA GLN A 84 -0.87 -1.44 6.75
C GLN A 84 -1.28 -2.79 7.33
N PHE A 85 -0.33 -3.49 7.92
CA PHE A 85 -0.53 -4.72 8.67
C PHE A 85 -0.52 -4.37 10.15
N ARG A 86 -1.65 -4.61 10.82
CA ARG A 86 -1.75 -4.46 12.27
C ARG A 86 -1.59 -5.82 12.93
N ILE A 87 -0.71 -5.90 13.93
CA ILE A 87 -0.55 -7.10 14.73
C ILE A 87 -1.30 -6.91 16.04
N LEU A 88 -2.34 -7.72 16.23
CA LEU A 88 -3.27 -7.62 17.34
C LEU A 88 -3.09 -8.82 18.26
N GLY A 89 -2.89 -8.60 19.55
CA GLY A 89 -2.95 -9.66 20.55
C GLY A 89 -4.38 -10.20 20.67
N ALA A 90 -4.52 -11.52 20.81
CA ALA A 90 -5.76 -12.17 21.17
C ALA A 90 -6.10 -11.77 22.61
N ALA A 91 -7.13 -10.94 22.78
CA ALA A 91 -7.70 -10.68 24.08
C ALA A 91 -8.16 -12.03 24.67
N GLN A 92 -7.59 -12.44 25.81
CA GLN A 92 -7.99 -13.67 26.53
C GLN A 92 -9.41 -13.59 27.13
N ASN A 93 -10.28 -12.68 26.67
CA ASN A 93 -11.66 -12.58 27.12
C ASN A 93 -12.59 -12.02 26.03
N PRO A 94 -13.65 -12.76 25.62
CA PRO A 94 -14.67 -12.26 24.69
C PRO A 94 -15.52 -11.13 25.28
N SER A 95 -15.38 -10.85 26.58
CA SER A 95 -16.11 -9.80 27.32
C SER A 95 -15.40 -8.44 27.32
N THR A 96 -14.19 -8.34 26.76
CA THR A 96 -13.36 -7.13 26.84
C THR A 96 -12.90 -6.73 25.44
N ALA A 97 -13.83 -6.18 24.65
CA ALA A 97 -13.66 -5.78 23.26
C ALA A 97 -12.67 -4.60 23.01
N SER A 98 -11.67 -4.37 23.86
CA SER A 98 -10.85 -3.15 23.73
C SER A 98 -9.49 -3.14 24.43
N GLN A 99 -9.02 -4.24 25.04
CA GLN A 99 -7.65 -4.23 25.55
C GLN A 99 -6.68 -4.56 24.42
N TYR A 100 -6.14 -3.51 23.80
CA TYR A 100 -4.85 -3.55 23.13
C TYR A 100 -3.84 -4.08 24.14
N VAL A 101 -3.60 -5.40 24.12
CA VAL A 101 -2.39 -5.91 24.72
C VAL A 101 -1.30 -5.38 23.80
N THR A 102 -0.71 -4.25 24.19
CA THR A 102 0.55 -3.78 23.64
C THR A 102 1.46 -4.99 23.72
N SER A 103 1.68 -5.63 22.58
CA SER A 103 2.65 -6.70 22.41
C SER A 103 4.01 -6.04 22.60
N ASN A 104 4.35 -5.78 23.86
CA ASN A 104 5.64 -5.24 24.25
C ASN A 104 6.68 -6.16 23.60
N SER A 105 7.41 -5.64 22.60
CA SER A 105 8.58 -6.23 21.96
C SER A 105 8.42 -7.38 20.95
N LEU A 106 7.31 -7.50 20.20
CA LEU A 106 7.30 -8.46 19.05
C LEU A 106 8.26 -8.03 17.93
N PHE A 107 8.53 -6.73 17.85
CA PHE A 107 9.60 -6.16 17.06
C PHE A 107 10.51 -5.45 18.07
N HIS A 108 11.82 -5.53 17.87
CA HIS A 108 12.79 -4.79 18.65
C HIS A 108 13.41 -3.83 17.67
N ASP A 109 13.62 -2.56 18.04
CA ASP A 109 14.19 -1.53 17.16
C ASP A 109 15.43 -2.00 16.38
N SER A 110 16.26 -2.87 16.97
CA SER A 110 17.46 -3.42 16.31
C SER A 110 17.14 -4.39 15.16
N ARG A 111 16.00 -5.07 15.18
CA ARG A 111 15.56 -6.04 14.16
C ARG A 111 14.65 -5.41 13.10
N ASN A 112 14.13 -4.20 13.32
CA ASN A 112 13.25 -3.51 12.37
C ASN A 112 13.96 -3.27 11.03
N SER A 113 15.20 -2.80 11.07
CA SER A 113 15.99 -2.55 9.84
C SER A 113 16.29 -3.82 9.02
N GLU A 114 16.48 -4.96 9.68
CA GLU A 114 16.68 -6.25 9.01
C GLU A 114 15.40 -6.74 8.36
N MET A 115 14.26 -6.55 9.03
CA MET A 115 12.95 -6.90 8.51
C MET A 115 12.49 -6.00 7.37
N GLU A 116 12.77 -4.69 7.44
CA GLU A 116 12.58 -3.76 6.32
C GLU A 116 13.35 -4.24 5.11
N SER A 117 14.64 -4.53 5.28
CA SER A 117 15.50 -5.02 4.20
C SER A 117 15.00 -6.36 3.62
N PHE A 118 14.52 -7.28 4.47
CA PHE A 118 13.97 -8.56 4.02
C PHE A 118 12.70 -8.39 3.18
N LEU A 119 11.80 -7.49 3.59
CA LEU A 119 10.57 -7.20 2.84
C LEU A 119 10.89 -6.45 1.54
N GLU A 120 11.80 -5.48 1.58
CA GLU A 120 12.21 -4.68 0.41
C GLU A 120 13.04 -5.45 -0.62
N GLN A 121 13.67 -6.57 -0.25
CA GLN A 121 14.30 -7.50 -1.19
C GLN A 121 13.29 -8.26 -2.06
N ARG A 122 11.99 -8.14 -1.80
CA ARG A 122 10.95 -8.80 -2.59
C ARG A 122 10.47 -7.88 -3.72
N ASP A 123 10.30 -8.46 -4.91
CA ASP A 123 9.86 -7.76 -6.13
C ASP A 123 8.50 -7.03 -5.99
N LEU A 124 7.70 -7.41 -4.99
CA LEU A 124 6.36 -6.89 -4.74
C LEU A 124 6.33 -5.70 -3.78
N VAL A 125 7.46 -5.35 -3.16
CA VAL A 125 7.56 -4.32 -2.12
C VAL A 125 8.54 -3.24 -2.58
N SER A 126 8.03 -2.02 -2.70
CA SER A 126 8.86 -0.86 -3.01
C SER A 126 9.45 -0.17 -1.78
N LYS A 127 8.80 -0.36 -0.61
CA LYS A 127 9.27 0.15 0.68
C LYS A 127 8.53 -0.55 1.81
N ALA A 128 9.22 -0.81 2.92
CA ALA A 128 8.62 -1.21 4.20
C ALA A 128 9.00 -0.22 5.31
N GLU A 129 8.09 0.04 6.23
CA GLU A 129 8.31 0.90 7.40
C GLU A 129 7.67 0.22 8.63
N PHE A 130 8.44 0.02 9.69
CA PHE A 130 7.94 -0.58 10.95
C PHE A 130 7.64 0.52 11.97
N ASN A 131 6.36 0.64 12.35
CA ASN A 131 5.87 1.56 13.37
C ASN A 131 5.08 0.75 14.39
N GLU A 132 5.74 0.16 15.38
CA GLU A 132 5.11 -0.76 16.34
C GLU A 132 3.77 -0.24 16.89
N PRO A 133 2.67 -1.03 16.81
CA PRO A 133 2.56 -2.45 16.42
C PRO A 133 2.19 -2.68 14.93
N GLU A 134 2.53 -1.75 14.04
CA GLU A 134 2.11 -1.72 12.65
C GLU A 134 3.30 -1.88 11.68
N VAL A 135 3.08 -2.64 10.60
CA VAL A 135 4.01 -2.71 9.46
C VAL A 135 3.34 -2.04 8.27
N ILE A 136 3.98 -1.05 7.69
CA ILE A 136 3.46 -0.32 6.53
C ILE A 136 4.29 -0.72 5.31
N VAL A 137 3.62 -1.24 4.28
CA VAL A 137 4.29 -1.71 3.06
C VAL A 137 3.71 -1.02 1.84
N LYS A 138 4.59 -0.56 0.94
CA LYS A 138 4.22 0.11 -0.31
C LYS A 138 4.33 -0.86 -1.47
N ILE A 139 3.20 -1.20 -2.08
CA ILE A 139 3.09 -2.09 -3.24
C ILE A 139 2.94 -1.21 -4.49
N PRO A 140 3.82 -1.34 -5.51
CA PRO A 140 3.81 -0.49 -6.71
C PRO A 140 2.73 -0.92 -7.73
N SER A 141 1.50 -1.12 -7.26
CA SER A 141 0.37 -1.50 -8.10
C SER A 141 -0.93 -0.85 -7.66
N ARG A 142 -1.85 -0.69 -8.62
CA ARG A 142 -3.27 -0.32 -8.42
C ARG A 142 -4.23 -1.46 -8.73
N ASN A 143 -3.72 -2.60 -9.17
CA ASN A 143 -4.52 -3.76 -9.51
C ASN A 143 -4.89 -4.49 -8.22
N ALA A 144 -6.18 -4.60 -7.93
CA ALA A 144 -6.69 -5.25 -6.73
C ALA A 144 -6.19 -6.70 -6.58
N VAL A 145 -6.05 -7.45 -7.68
CA VAL A 145 -5.57 -8.83 -7.64
C VAL A 145 -4.10 -8.89 -7.24
N GLU A 146 -3.25 -8.06 -7.86
CA GLU A 146 -1.81 -8.00 -7.54
C GLU A 146 -1.59 -7.52 -6.10
N VAL A 147 -2.32 -6.49 -5.67
CA VAL A 147 -2.22 -5.98 -4.30
C VAL A 147 -2.68 -7.03 -3.30
N LYS A 148 -3.77 -7.76 -3.59
CA LYS A 148 -4.24 -8.87 -2.74
C LYS A 148 -3.18 -9.97 -2.61
N GLN A 149 -2.62 -10.44 -3.73
CA GLN A 149 -1.60 -11.48 -3.76
C GLN A 149 -0.34 -11.07 -3.00
N ALA A 150 0.16 -9.85 -3.24
CA ALA A 150 1.29 -9.30 -2.51
C ALA A 150 0.99 -9.19 -1.01
N THR A 151 -0.21 -8.74 -0.64
CA THR A 151 -0.64 -8.64 0.76
C THR A 151 -0.65 -10.00 1.45
N GLU A 152 -1.20 -11.03 0.80
CA GLU A 152 -1.23 -12.39 1.31
C GLU A 152 0.19 -12.97 1.51
N GLU A 153 1.07 -12.76 0.52
CA GLU A 153 2.46 -13.22 0.61
C GLU A 153 3.22 -12.51 1.75
N ILE A 154 3.06 -11.20 1.89
CA ILE A 154 3.66 -10.43 2.99
C ILE A 154 3.14 -10.90 4.34
N MET A 155 1.85 -11.22 4.47
CA MET A 155 1.30 -11.75 5.73
C MET A 155 1.95 -13.07 6.13
N LEU A 156 2.12 -13.99 5.17
CA LEU A 156 2.80 -15.26 5.41
C LEU A 156 4.26 -15.04 5.84
N GLN A 157 4.96 -14.12 5.17
CA GLN A 157 6.34 -13.76 5.52
C GLN A 157 6.44 -13.16 6.93
N ILE A 158 5.55 -12.23 7.30
CA ILE A 158 5.51 -11.66 8.65
C ILE A 158 5.25 -12.77 9.68
N ARG A 159 4.33 -13.72 9.41
CA ARG A 159 4.08 -14.87 10.29
C ARG A 159 5.34 -15.71 10.47
N ASP A 160 5.98 -16.10 9.37
CA ASP A 160 7.13 -17.02 9.41
C ASP A 160 8.32 -16.36 10.14
N LEU A 161 8.55 -15.06 9.93
CA LEU A 161 9.52 -14.28 10.68
C LEU A 161 9.18 -14.23 12.18
N GLN A 162 7.91 -13.99 12.52
CA GLN A 162 7.46 -13.96 13.92
C GLN A 162 7.59 -15.32 14.62
N SER A 163 7.30 -16.40 13.91
CA SER A 163 7.52 -17.77 14.40
C SER A 163 8.99 -18.04 14.67
N ALA A 164 9.89 -17.65 13.77
CA ALA A 164 11.34 -17.79 13.96
C ALA A 164 11.89 -16.92 15.10
N VAL A 165 11.38 -15.70 15.25
CA VAL A 165 11.71 -14.81 16.38
C VAL A 165 11.34 -15.45 17.71
N THR A 166 10.14 -16.04 17.78
CA THR A 166 9.64 -16.72 18.97
C THR A 166 10.43 -18.00 19.29
N ALA A 167 10.89 -18.72 18.27
CA ALA A 167 11.70 -19.93 18.41
C ALA A 167 13.18 -19.64 18.78
N GLY A 168 13.65 -18.40 18.63
CA GLY A 168 15.05 -18.04 18.85
C GLY A 168 15.98 -18.42 17.68
N GLU A 169 15.42 -18.68 16.49
CA GLU A 169 16.12 -19.25 15.31
C GLU A 169 16.46 -18.21 14.23
N ILE A 170 16.36 -16.91 14.53
CA ILE A 170 16.50 -15.83 13.52
C ILE A 170 17.84 -15.88 12.78
N ASP A 171 18.92 -16.25 13.45
CA ASP A 171 20.26 -16.28 12.85
C ASP A 171 20.37 -17.27 11.69
N GLU A 172 19.52 -18.31 11.64
CA GLU A 172 19.54 -19.34 10.60
C GLU A 172 18.76 -18.91 9.34
N LEU A 173 17.66 -18.16 9.50
CA LEU A 173 16.87 -17.64 8.37
C LEU A 173 17.50 -16.40 7.74
N LEU A 174 18.12 -15.51 8.53
CA LEU A 174 18.79 -14.31 8.01
C LEU A 174 20.21 -14.61 7.48
N GLY A 175 20.90 -15.61 8.02
CA GLY A 175 22.25 -16.02 7.59
C GLY A 175 22.31 -16.73 6.23
N SER A 176 21.22 -17.38 5.80
CA SER A 176 21.20 -18.12 4.52
C SER A 176 21.08 -17.22 3.28
N ASN A 177 20.60 -15.98 3.42
CA ASN A 177 20.46 -15.04 2.30
C ASN A 177 21.70 -14.16 2.04
N THR A 178 22.69 -14.14 2.93
CA THR A 178 23.92 -13.33 2.76
C THR A 178 25.05 -14.08 2.02
N THR A 179 24.87 -15.37 1.71
CA THR A 179 25.91 -16.20 1.07
C THR A 179 25.66 -16.55 -0.40
N SER A 180 24.62 -15.99 -1.03
CA SER A 180 24.42 -16.12 -2.48
C SER A 180 24.55 -14.76 -3.18
N ASN A 181 25.80 -14.32 -3.35
CA ASN A 181 26.22 -13.32 -4.34
C ASN A 181 27.41 -13.87 -5.12
#